data_AF-A0A6N4XS63-F1
#
_entry.id   AF-A0A6N4XS63-F1
#
_cell.length_a   1.000
_cell.length_b   1.000
_cell.length_c   1.000
_cell.angle_alpha   90.00
_cell.angle_beta   90.00
_cell.angle_gamma   90.00
#
_symmetry.space_group_name_H-M   'P 1'
#
loop_
_entity.id
_entity.type
_entity.pdbx_description
1 polymer ?
#
loop_
_entity_poly.entity_id
_entity_poly.type
_entity_poly.pdbx_seq_one_letter_code
_entity_poly.pdbx_strand_id
1 'polypeptide(L)'
;MKQNSTLILGSIFICAIVFILPFLIRSGSDSLNSVFATAFTALGASATLITMIIALSLYQKYGMDSKLIEQQTAKVFELIDQIKGKSLTIHTGEIKYFLRFINIEEDLKNDPVFNRMYPKKIAVNSDDYLLFLQPLRIFMNNYLLPSEIKSHLKLFDLYAVDEEIEFSYENYVKMSYEHAIDDSFFVMFPAVTVEEFIDRKNMLMKSIEGWLSKHTSIKLDLEMAKP
;
A
#
# COMPACT_ATOMS: atom_id res chain seq x y z
N MET A 1 20.58 11.91 -10.13
CA MET A 1 22.00 12.11 -10.49
C MET A 1 22.73 13.16 -9.66
N LYS A 2 22.14 14.33 -9.34
CA LYS A 2 22.84 15.40 -8.58
C LYS A 2 23.34 14.99 -7.18
N GLN A 3 22.58 14.19 -6.42
CA GLN A 3 22.92 13.82 -5.04
C GLN A 3 24.20 12.96 -4.92
N ASN A 4 24.48 12.11 -5.91
CA ASN A 4 25.69 11.29 -5.93
C ASN A 4 26.96 12.13 -6.19
N SER A 5 26.83 13.20 -6.99
CA SER A 5 27.96 14.09 -7.30
C SER A 5 28.40 14.90 -6.07
N THR A 6 27.46 15.38 -5.26
CA THR A 6 27.74 16.12 -4.03
C THR A 6 28.41 15.26 -2.97
N LEU A 7 28.00 13.98 -2.84
CA LEU A 7 28.64 13.03 -1.92
C LEU A 7 30.07 12.71 -2.33
N ILE A 8 30.34 12.47 -3.62
CA ILE A 8 31.69 12.19 -4.12
C ILE A 8 32.62 13.40 -3.89
N LEU A 9 32.16 14.61 -4.22
CA LEU A 9 32.91 15.85 -3.98
C LEU A 9 33.17 16.08 -2.48
N GLY A 10 32.19 15.82 -1.61
CA GLY A 10 32.35 15.91 -0.16
C GLY A 10 33.37 14.91 0.39
N SER A 11 33.37 13.66 -0.08
CA SER A 11 34.33 12.64 0.31
C SER A 11 35.77 13.01 -0.07
N ILE A 12 35.97 13.53 -1.29
CA ILE A 12 37.28 13.99 -1.76
C ILE A 12 37.78 15.15 -0.89
N PHE A 13 36.90 16.09 -0.54
CA PHE A 13 37.22 17.24 0.29
C PHE A 13 37.63 16.82 1.71
N ILE A 14 36.94 15.85 2.32
CA ILE A 14 37.28 15.31 3.65
C ILE A 14 38.66 14.62 3.60
N CYS A 15 38.92 13.77 2.60
CA CYS A 15 40.22 13.11 2.45
C CYS A 15 41.37 14.11 2.27
N ALA A 16 41.14 15.20 1.51
CA ALA A 16 42.13 16.26 1.34
C ALA A 16 42.42 17.00 2.65
N ILE A 17 41.40 17.33 3.44
CA ILE A 17 41.57 17.98 4.75
C ILE A 17 42.33 17.07 5.72
N VAL A 18 41.95 15.80 5.81
CA VAL A 18 42.59 14.83 6.72
C VAL A 18 44.06 14.61 6.36
N PHE A 19 44.42 14.71 5.07
CA PHE A 19 45.81 14.63 4.63
C PHE A 19 46.63 15.87 4.96
N ILE A 20 46.02 17.07 4.89
CA ILE A 20 46.70 18.35 5.12
C ILE A 20 46.82 18.66 6.62
N LEU A 21 45.87 18.22 7.45
CA LEU A 21 45.81 18.51 8.89
C LEU A 21 47.14 18.22 9.63
N PRO A 22 47.81 17.08 9.43
CA PRO A 22 49.06 16.76 10.12
C PRO A 22 50.21 17.71 9.75
N PHE A 23 50.19 18.31 8.56
CA PHE A 23 51.18 19.31 8.16
C PHE A 23 50.95 20.66 8.85
N LEU A 24 49.71 20.99 9.20
CA LEU A 24 49.35 22.22 9.92
C LEU A 24 49.62 22.12 11.43
N ILE A 25 49.56 20.91 11.99
CA ILE A 25 49.69 20.67 13.44
C ILE A 25 51.12 20.20 13.81
N ARG A 26 52.01 20.02 12.83
CA ARG A 26 53.37 19.51 13.09
C ARG A 26 54.13 20.41 14.07
N SER A 27 54.83 19.79 15.01
CA SER A 27 55.78 20.52 15.88
C SER A 27 57.09 20.76 15.14
N GLY A 28 57.85 21.80 15.54
CA GLY A 28 59.15 22.12 14.93
C GLY A 28 60.19 20.99 15.06
N SER A 29 60.00 20.05 15.99
CA SER A 29 60.82 18.87 16.20
C SER A 29 60.46 17.65 15.34
N ASP A 30 59.32 17.67 14.64
CA ASP A 30 58.87 16.51 13.86
C ASP A 30 59.58 16.41 12.51
N SER A 31 60.17 15.24 12.24
CA SER A 31 60.72 14.92 10.93
C SER A 31 59.61 14.86 9.88
N LEU A 32 59.90 15.29 8.64
CA LEU A 32 58.93 15.22 7.55
C LEU A 32 58.39 13.79 7.33
N ASN A 33 59.23 12.77 7.52
CA ASN A 33 58.83 11.37 7.40
C ASN A 33 57.76 10.97 8.43
N SER A 34 57.82 11.45 9.67
CA SER A 34 56.77 11.12 10.67
C SER A 34 55.44 11.81 10.36
N VAL A 35 55.50 13.03 9.81
CA VAL A 35 54.30 13.79 9.39
C VAL A 35 53.62 13.11 8.20
N PHE A 36 54.40 12.69 7.18
CA PHE A 36 53.87 11.91 6.06
C PHE A 36 53.26 10.59 6.52
N ALA A 37 53.94 9.83 7.39
CA ALA A 37 53.41 8.59 7.93
C ALA A 37 52.06 8.81 8.62
N THR A 38 51.95 9.84 9.45
CA THR A 38 50.71 10.21 10.14
C THR A 38 49.60 10.60 9.16
N ALA A 39 49.92 11.39 8.13
CA ALA A 39 48.97 11.79 7.09
C ALA A 39 48.44 10.60 6.27
N PHE A 40 49.31 9.64 5.90
CA PHE A 40 48.88 8.43 5.22
C PHE A 40 48.06 7.50 6.12
N THR A 41 48.40 7.37 7.40
CA THR A 41 47.59 6.61 8.37
C THR A 41 46.21 7.25 8.57
N ALA A 42 46.13 8.57 8.73
CA ALA A 42 44.87 9.30 8.86
C ALA A 42 44.02 9.20 7.59
N LEU A 43 44.64 9.34 6.41
CA LEU A 43 43.96 9.15 5.13
C LEU A 43 43.44 7.72 5.00
N GLY A 44 44.24 6.71 5.33
CA GLY A 44 43.82 5.31 5.31
C GLY A 44 42.65 5.03 6.26
N ALA A 45 42.69 5.56 7.49
CA ALA A 45 41.60 5.43 8.45
C ALA A 45 40.30 6.10 7.95
N SER A 46 40.41 7.31 7.40
CA SER A 46 39.26 8.05 6.85
C SER A 46 38.65 7.37 5.61
N ALA A 47 39.49 6.85 4.71
CA ALA A 47 39.05 6.11 3.53
C ALA A 47 38.31 4.82 3.93
N THR A 48 38.81 4.12 4.96
CA THR A 48 38.15 2.92 5.51
C THR A 48 36.78 3.26 6.09
N LEU A 49 36.68 4.35 6.86
CA LEU A 49 35.41 4.83 7.43
C LEU A 49 34.39 5.19 6.33
N ILE A 50 34.82 5.94 5.30
CA ILE A 50 33.96 6.31 4.17
C ILE A 50 33.48 5.07 3.42
N THR A 51 34.38 4.11 3.19
CA THR A 51 34.03 2.83 2.55
C THR A 51 32.99 2.07 3.37
N MET A 52 33.12 2.04 4.69
CA MET A 52 32.14 1.43 5.58
C MET A 52 30.77 2.13 5.49
N ILE A 53 30.73 3.47 5.48
CA ILE A 53 29.49 4.24 5.34
C ILE A 53 28.81 3.93 4.00
N ILE A 54 29.58 3.87 2.91
CA ILE A 54 29.07 3.51 1.58
C ILE A 54 28.51 2.08 1.60
N ALA A 55 29.24 1.12 2.17
CA ALA A 55 28.81 -0.27 2.27
C ALA A 55 27.51 -0.42 3.07
N LEU A 56 27.37 0.28 4.21
CA LEU A 56 26.14 0.31 5.00
C LEU A 56 24.98 0.95 4.23
N SER A 57 25.22 2.04 3.51
CA SER A 57 24.19 2.70 2.70
C SER A 57 23.72 1.82 1.54
N LEU A 58 24.66 1.11 0.89
CA LEU A 58 24.35 0.14 -0.16
C LEU A 58 23.58 -1.06 0.41
N TYR A 59 23.96 -1.56 1.60
CA TYR A 59 23.26 -2.64 2.27
C TYR A 59 21.84 -2.26 2.66
N GLN A 60 21.62 -1.05 3.20
CA GLN A 60 20.28 -0.55 3.49
C GLN A 60 19.43 -0.48 2.21
N LYS A 61 19.95 0.20 1.17
CA LYS A 61 19.21 0.44 -0.07
C LYS A 61 18.94 -0.81 -0.90
N TYR A 62 19.94 -1.68 -1.06
CA TYR A 62 19.87 -2.85 -1.94
C TYR A 62 19.64 -4.16 -1.21
N GLY A 63 19.81 -4.20 0.10
CA GLY A 63 19.57 -5.39 0.92
C GLY A 63 18.27 -5.30 1.71
N MET A 64 18.12 -4.29 2.57
CA MET A 64 16.99 -4.21 3.50
C MET A 64 15.73 -3.64 2.84
N ASP A 65 15.85 -2.50 2.17
CA ASP A 65 14.70 -1.83 1.54
C ASP A 65 14.14 -2.64 0.37
N SER A 66 15.01 -3.25 -0.44
CA SER A 66 14.61 -4.14 -1.54
C SER A 66 13.85 -5.37 -1.04
N LYS A 67 14.35 -6.01 0.01
CA LYS A 67 13.71 -7.18 0.63
C LYS A 67 12.37 -6.81 1.29
N LEU A 68 12.30 -5.64 1.92
CA LEU A 68 11.04 -5.13 2.45
C LEU A 68 10.03 -4.89 1.33
N ILE A 69 10.43 -4.21 0.25
CA ILE A 69 9.57 -3.98 -0.92
C ILE A 69 9.10 -5.30 -1.52
N GLU A 70 9.97 -6.31 -1.63
CA GLU A 70 9.62 -7.64 -2.12
C GLU A 70 8.56 -8.31 -1.22
N GLN A 71 8.75 -8.27 0.10
CA GLN A 71 7.79 -8.81 1.07
C GLN A 71 6.45 -8.07 1.05
N GLN A 72 6.48 -6.74 0.93
CA GLN A 72 5.27 -5.91 0.79
C GLN A 72 4.56 -6.21 -0.53
N THR A 73 5.31 -6.37 -1.62
CA THR A 73 4.79 -6.73 -2.94
C THR A 73 4.08 -8.09 -2.89
N ALA A 74 4.71 -9.10 -2.30
CA ALA A 74 4.09 -10.42 -2.09
C ALA A 74 2.78 -10.29 -1.28
N LYS A 75 2.79 -9.48 -0.21
CA LYS A 75 1.59 -9.27 0.61
C LYS A 75 0.47 -8.54 -0.14
N VAL A 76 0.81 -7.59 -1.01
CA VAL A 76 -0.16 -6.91 -1.88
C VAL A 76 -0.74 -7.88 -2.90
N PHE A 77 0.06 -8.79 -3.48
CA PHE A 77 -0.47 -9.84 -4.36
C PHE A 77 -1.39 -10.82 -3.64
N GLU A 78 -1.03 -11.25 -2.43
CA GLU A 78 -1.93 -12.06 -1.61
C GLU A 78 -3.26 -11.34 -1.36
N LEU A 79 -3.25 -10.03 -1.07
CA LEU A 79 -4.49 -9.25 -0.93
C LEU A 79 -5.29 -9.23 -2.24
N ILE A 80 -4.62 -9.01 -3.37
CA ILE A 80 -5.25 -9.00 -4.69
C ILE A 80 -5.91 -10.34 -4.97
N ASP A 81 -5.23 -11.46 -4.74
CA ASP A 81 -5.80 -12.80 -4.97
C ASP A 81 -7.05 -13.04 -4.12
N GLN A 82 -7.06 -12.54 -2.88
CA GLN A 82 -8.23 -12.64 -1.99
C GLN A 82 -9.42 -11.81 -2.46
N ILE A 83 -9.21 -10.63 -3.04
CA ILE A 83 -10.30 -9.77 -3.54
C ILE A 83 -10.71 -10.11 -4.99
N LYS A 84 -9.81 -10.69 -5.78
CA LYS A 84 -10.00 -10.98 -7.21
C LYS A 84 -11.17 -11.92 -7.45
N GLY A 85 -11.31 -12.95 -6.61
CA GLY A 85 -12.41 -13.91 -6.69
C GLY A 85 -13.74 -13.43 -6.12
N LYS A 86 -13.80 -12.23 -5.52
CA LYS A 86 -15.00 -11.76 -4.82
C LYS A 86 -15.89 -10.96 -5.77
N SER A 87 -17.12 -11.43 -5.93
CA SER A 87 -18.20 -10.72 -6.61
C SER A 87 -19.15 -10.13 -5.58
N LEU A 88 -19.84 -9.07 -5.99
CA LEU A 88 -20.88 -8.38 -5.24
C LEU A 88 -22.14 -8.43 -6.09
N THR A 89 -23.23 -8.92 -5.54
CA THR A 89 -24.54 -8.81 -6.17
C THR A 89 -25.32 -7.71 -5.47
N ILE A 90 -25.71 -6.66 -6.20
CA ILE A 90 -26.60 -5.61 -5.70
C ILE A 90 -28.00 -5.82 -6.30
N HIS A 91 -29.00 -5.95 -5.44
CA HIS A 91 -30.39 -6.22 -5.84
C HIS A 91 -31.35 -5.13 -5.37
N THR A 92 -32.13 -4.61 -6.31
CA THR A 92 -33.12 -3.52 -6.11
C THR A 92 -34.58 -3.98 -6.12
N GLY A 93 -34.83 -5.28 -6.18
CA GLY A 93 -36.16 -5.85 -6.39
C GLY A 93 -36.50 -6.01 -7.87
N GLU A 94 -36.05 -5.08 -8.72
CA GLU A 94 -36.29 -5.11 -10.17
C GLU A 94 -35.07 -5.66 -10.94
N ILE A 95 -33.87 -5.25 -10.55
CA ILE A 95 -32.63 -5.54 -11.28
C ILE A 95 -31.54 -6.02 -10.32
N LYS A 96 -30.76 -6.98 -10.80
CA LYS A 96 -29.55 -7.49 -10.14
C LYS A 96 -28.32 -7.04 -10.91
N TYR A 97 -27.41 -6.37 -10.24
CA TYR A 97 -26.09 -6.00 -10.77
C TYR A 97 -25.03 -6.91 -10.16
N PHE A 98 -24.17 -7.45 -11.02
CA PHE A 98 -23.02 -8.26 -10.62
C PHE A 98 -21.76 -7.42 -10.78
N LEU A 99 -21.18 -6.99 -9.66
CA LEU A 99 -19.97 -6.16 -9.62
C LEU A 99 -18.80 -7.02 -9.19
N ARG A 100 -17.68 -6.92 -9.87
CA ARG A 100 -16.44 -7.53 -9.39
C ARG A 100 -15.77 -6.57 -8.42
N PHE A 101 -15.23 -7.08 -7.32
CA PHE A 101 -14.60 -6.21 -6.33
C PHE A 101 -13.41 -5.45 -6.93
N ILE A 102 -12.65 -6.13 -7.81
CA ILE A 102 -11.42 -5.65 -8.42
C ILE A 102 -11.61 -4.57 -9.51
N ASN A 103 -12.78 -4.50 -10.15
CA ASN A 103 -13.02 -3.59 -11.27
C ASN A 103 -13.25 -2.16 -10.78
N ILE A 104 -12.71 -1.15 -11.46
CA ILE A 104 -13.07 0.25 -11.17
C ILE A 104 -14.34 0.56 -11.98
N GLU A 105 -15.44 0.80 -11.28
CA GLU A 105 -16.77 0.92 -11.90
C GLU A 105 -17.06 2.37 -12.38
N GLU A 106 -16.16 2.97 -13.16
CA GLU A 106 -16.36 4.34 -13.66
C GLU A 106 -17.50 4.43 -14.68
N ASP A 107 -17.71 3.38 -15.47
CA ASP A 107 -18.80 3.31 -16.45
C ASP A 107 -20.19 3.23 -15.81
N LEU A 108 -20.30 2.62 -14.61
CA LEU A 108 -21.57 2.52 -13.89
C LEU A 108 -22.08 3.87 -13.40
N LYS A 109 -21.21 4.88 -13.22
CA LYS A 109 -21.63 6.26 -12.90
C LYS A 109 -22.47 6.89 -14.01
N ASN A 110 -22.40 6.36 -15.22
CA ASN A 110 -23.14 6.85 -16.37
C ASN A 110 -24.43 6.04 -16.64
N ASP A 111 -24.66 4.92 -15.94
CA ASP A 111 -25.90 4.14 -16.08
C ASP A 111 -27.02 4.81 -15.26
N PRO A 112 -28.06 5.38 -15.91
CA PRO A 112 -29.15 6.09 -15.24
C PRO A 112 -30.00 5.18 -14.35
N VAL A 113 -29.97 3.86 -14.57
CA VAL A 113 -30.66 2.87 -13.73
C VAL A 113 -29.82 2.56 -12.49
N PHE A 114 -28.50 2.40 -12.67
CA PHE A 114 -27.57 2.19 -11.56
C PHE A 114 -27.51 3.39 -10.61
N ASN A 115 -27.51 4.61 -11.17
CA ASN A 115 -27.47 5.86 -10.42
C ASN A 115 -28.65 6.03 -9.43
N ARG A 116 -29.79 5.39 -9.67
CA ARG A 116 -30.93 5.40 -8.73
C ARG A 116 -30.63 4.65 -7.43
N MET A 117 -29.59 3.81 -7.41
CA MET A 117 -29.18 3.06 -6.22
C MET A 117 -28.19 3.82 -5.35
N TYR A 118 -27.46 4.80 -5.90
CA TYR A 118 -26.44 5.55 -5.17
C TYR A 118 -26.87 6.10 -3.81
N PRO A 119 -28.04 6.74 -3.67
CA PRO A 119 -28.46 7.26 -2.36
C PRO A 119 -28.99 6.17 -1.41
N LYS A 120 -29.25 4.94 -1.89
CA LYS A 120 -29.82 3.86 -1.08
C LYS A 120 -28.77 3.26 -0.15
N LYS A 121 -29.20 2.86 1.04
CA LYS A 121 -28.37 2.18 2.03
C LYS A 121 -28.20 0.71 1.68
N ILE A 122 -27.06 0.14 2.06
CA ILE A 122 -26.79 -1.29 1.84
C ILE A 122 -27.33 -2.11 3.01
N ALA A 123 -28.14 -3.13 2.69
CA ALA A 123 -28.53 -4.21 3.59
C ALA A 123 -27.78 -5.48 3.19
N VAL A 124 -27.23 -6.21 4.17
CA VAL A 124 -26.39 -7.39 3.94
C VAL A 124 -26.71 -8.43 5.00
N ASN A 125 -26.73 -9.70 4.61
CA ASN A 125 -26.85 -10.79 5.59
C ASN A 125 -25.58 -10.84 6.47
N SER A 126 -25.78 -11.10 7.76
CA SER A 126 -24.68 -11.01 8.72
C SER A 126 -23.55 -12.00 8.47
N ASP A 127 -23.94 -13.24 8.20
CA ASP A 127 -23.01 -14.34 7.95
C ASP A 127 -22.27 -14.12 6.63
N ASP A 128 -22.96 -13.69 5.57
CA ASP A 128 -22.35 -13.43 4.27
C ASP A 128 -21.33 -12.28 4.33
N TYR A 129 -21.61 -11.22 5.10
CA TYR A 129 -20.66 -10.14 5.34
C TYR A 129 -19.45 -10.58 6.16
N LEU A 130 -19.66 -11.37 7.22
CA LEU A 130 -18.57 -11.91 8.03
C LEU A 130 -17.65 -12.81 7.21
N LEU A 131 -18.20 -13.65 6.34
CA LEU A 131 -17.44 -14.49 5.41
C LEU A 131 -16.60 -13.66 4.43
N PHE A 132 -17.13 -12.52 3.96
CA PHE A 132 -16.36 -11.59 3.12
C PHE A 132 -15.26 -10.87 3.90
N LEU A 133 -15.55 -10.38 5.11
CA LEU A 133 -14.66 -9.55 5.90
C LEU A 133 -13.53 -10.36 6.57
N GLN A 134 -13.80 -11.60 6.98
CA GLN A 134 -12.87 -12.42 7.76
C GLN A 134 -11.52 -12.64 7.04
N PRO A 135 -11.46 -12.98 5.74
CA PRO A 135 -10.18 -13.04 5.01
C PRO A 135 -9.46 -11.70 4.97
N LEU A 136 -10.18 -10.58 4.84
CA LEU A 136 -9.60 -9.24 4.74
C LEU A 136 -8.99 -8.74 6.04
N ARG A 137 -9.54 -9.16 7.20
CA ARG A 137 -9.01 -8.79 8.54
C ARG A 137 -7.58 -9.24 8.76
N ILE A 138 -7.15 -10.34 8.14
CA ILE A 138 -5.76 -10.81 8.20
C ILE A 138 -4.82 -9.73 7.63
N PHE A 139 -5.23 -9.07 6.55
CA PHE A 139 -4.46 -8.02 5.89
C PHE A 139 -4.52 -6.68 6.63
N MET A 140 -5.67 -6.33 7.20
CA MET A 140 -5.85 -5.10 7.99
C MET A 140 -4.85 -4.99 9.15
N ASN A 141 -4.50 -6.13 9.74
CA ASN A 141 -3.55 -6.22 10.86
C ASN A 141 -2.12 -6.58 10.43
N ASN A 142 -1.87 -6.86 9.14
CA ASN A 142 -0.57 -7.33 8.67
C ASN A 142 0.46 -6.20 8.56
N TYR A 143 1.59 -6.27 9.28
CA TYR A 143 2.63 -5.23 9.25
C TYR A 143 3.32 -5.06 7.89
N LEU A 144 3.28 -6.08 7.02
CA LEU A 144 3.83 -6.05 5.67
C LEU A 144 2.87 -5.45 4.64
N LEU A 145 1.62 -5.15 5.01
CA LEU A 145 0.74 -4.43 4.09
C LEU A 145 1.09 -2.93 4.11
N PRO A 146 1.33 -2.29 2.95
CA PRO A 146 1.58 -0.86 2.87
C PRO A 146 0.51 -0.03 3.59
N SER A 147 0.95 1.00 4.31
CA SER A 147 0.06 1.82 5.16
C SER A 147 -1.08 2.49 4.38
N GLU A 148 -0.81 2.95 3.16
CA GLU A 148 -1.82 3.55 2.27
C GLU A 148 -2.92 2.55 1.90
N ILE A 149 -2.55 1.33 1.48
CA ILE A 149 -3.51 0.26 1.16
C ILE A 149 -4.27 -0.16 2.43
N LYS A 150 -3.56 -0.32 3.55
CA LYS A 150 -4.16 -0.68 4.85
C LYS A 150 -5.19 0.34 5.31
N SER A 151 -4.92 1.64 5.12
CA SER A 151 -5.83 2.71 5.54
C SER A 151 -7.17 2.64 4.79
N HIS A 152 -7.14 2.38 3.48
CA HIS A 152 -8.34 2.20 2.67
C HIS A 152 -9.05 0.87 2.98
N LEU A 153 -8.29 -0.21 3.21
CA LEU A 153 -8.85 -1.51 3.58
C LEU A 153 -9.65 -1.44 4.89
N LYS A 154 -9.17 -0.67 5.88
CA LYS A 154 -9.87 -0.47 7.16
C LYS A 154 -11.22 0.23 7.04
N LEU A 155 -11.51 0.91 5.92
CA LEU A 155 -12.84 1.50 5.68
C LEU A 155 -13.94 0.45 5.51
N PHE A 156 -13.55 -0.82 5.34
CA PHE A 156 -14.42 -1.99 5.35
C PHE A 156 -14.48 -2.70 6.72
N ASP A 157 -13.61 -2.36 7.68
CA ASP A 157 -13.65 -2.93 9.04
C ASP A 157 -14.67 -2.20 9.92
N LEU A 158 -15.92 -2.19 9.47
CA LEU A 158 -17.01 -1.59 10.22
C LEU A 158 -17.57 -2.63 11.18
N TYR A 159 -17.74 -2.22 12.44
CA TYR A 159 -18.47 -3.01 13.42
C TYR A 159 -19.90 -3.18 12.93
N ALA A 160 -20.29 -4.43 12.76
CA ALA A 160 -21.66 -4.86 12.63
C ALA A 160 -22.48 -4.22 13.76
N VAL A 161 -23.26 -3.19 13.47
CA VAL A 161 -24.37 -2.84 14.35
C VAL A 161 -25.54 -3.64 13.81
N ASP A 162 -25.86 -4.70 14.53
CA ASP A 162 -26.96 -5.61 14.20
C ASP A 162 -28.27 -4.94 14.62
N GLU A 163 -28.78 -4.05 13.77
CA GLU A 163 -30.13 -3.50 13.91
C GLU A 163 -31.03 -4.18 12.87
N GLU A 164 -31.97 -5.00 13.36
CA GLU A 164 -33.09 -5.47 12.56
C GLU A 164 -33.91 -4.26 12.10
N ILE A 165 -34.12 -4.15 10.79
CA ILE A 165 -34.92 -3.09 10.18
C ILE A 165 -36.10 -3.65 9.40
N GLU A 166 -37.14 -2.83 9.25
CA GLU A 166 -38.18 -3.07 8.26
C GLU A 166 -37.60 -2.75 6.86
N PHE A 167 -37.23 -3.80 6.12
CA PHE A 167 -36.61 -3.66 4.80
C PHE A 167 -37.60 -3.11 3.76
N SER A 168 -37.21 -2.05 3.05
CA SER A 168 -37.92 -1.54 1.88
C SER A 168 -36.93 -1.20 0.76
N TYR A 169 -37.23 -1.65 -0.46
CA TYR A 169 -36.46 -1.32 -1.66
C TYR A 169 -36.48 0.17 -2.02
N GLU A 170 -37.32 0.98 -1.38
CA GLU A 170 -37.29 2.44 -1.52
C GLU A 170 -36.00 3.02 -0.91
N ASN A 171 -35.61 2.53 0.27
CA ASN A 171 -34.51 3.08 1.06
C ASN A 171 -33.24 2.22 1.00
N TYR A 172 -33.38 0.94 0.67
CA TYR A 172 -32.30 -0.05 0.77
C TYR A 172 -32.05 -0.82 -0.52
N VAL A 173 -30.83 -1.32 -0.66
CA VAL A 173 -30.47 -2.38 -1.62
C VAL A 173 -29.98 -3.60 -0.87
N LYS A 174 -30.26 -4.79 -1.39
CA LYS A 174 -29.67 -6.03 -0.86
C LYS A 174 -28.32 -6.25 -1.52
N MET A 175 -27.28 -6.47 -0.72
CA MET A 175 -25.95 -6.86 -1.18
C MET A 175 -25.63 -8.27 -0.72
N SER A 176 -25.05 -9.09 -1.60
CA SER A 176 -24.48 -10.40 -1.25
C SER A 176 -23.13 -10.63 -1.94
N TYR A 177 -22.29 -11.44 -1.30
CA TYR A 177 -20.90 -11.72 -1.69
C TYR A 177 -20.72 -13.13 -2.28
N GLU A 178 -21.37 -14.15 -1.72
CA GLU A 178 -21.28 -15.55 -2.22
C GLU A 178 -22.62 -16.27 -2.25
N HIS A 179 -23.52 -16.02 -1.29
CA HIS A 179 -24.74 -16.82 -1.14
C HIS A 179 -25.90 -16.34 -2.04
N ALA A 180 -26.75 -17.29 -2.41
CA ALA A 180 -28.06 -16.99 -2.98
C ALA A 180 -28.84 -16.08 -2.00
N ILE A 181 -29.47 -15.06 -2.55
CA ILE A 181 -30.26 -14.07 -1.82
C ILE A 181 -31.40 -14.81 -1.09
N ASP A 182 -31.22 -15.16 0.19
CA ASP A 182 -32.26 -15.63 1.10
C ASP A 182 -32.98 -14.43 1.73
N ASP A 183 -34.27 -14.53 2.05
CA ASP A 183 -35.09 -13.41 2.50
C ASP A 183 -34.72 -12.84 3.89
N SER A 184 -33.88 -13.54 4.66
CA SER A 184 -33.37 -13.07 5.96
C SER A 184 -32.19 -12.09 5.80
N PHE A 185 -32.51 -10.79 5.66
CA PHE A 185 -31.52 -9.70 5.58
C PHE A 185 -31.54 -8.79 6.80
N PHE A 186 -30.35 -8.46 7.30
CA PHE A 186 -30.12 -7.46 8.35
C PHE A 186 -29.53 -6.20 7.70
N VAL A 187 -29.63 -5.03 8.34
CA VAL A 187 -28.79 -3.89 7.98
C VAL A 187 -27.58 -3.92 8.86
N MET A 188 -26.42 -4.13 8.25
CA MET A 188 -25.18 -4.31 8.99
C MET A 188 -24.09 -3.37 8.52
N PHE A 189 -24.48 -2.11 8.34
CA PHE A 189 -23.58 -1.00 8.09
C PHE A 189 -24.10 0.19 8.88
N PRO A 190 -23.24 0.96 9.57
CA PRO A 190 -23.61 2.32 9.93
C PRO A 190 -23.80 3.11 8.62
N ALA A 191 -25.05 3.15 8.14
CA ALA A 191 -25.59 4.01 7.08
C ALA A 191 -24.72 4.24 5.82
N VAL A 192 -23.95 3.25 5.36
CA VAL A 192 -23.18 3.39 4.11
C VAL A 192 -24.11 3.25 2.91
N THR A 193 -24.05 4.22 2.01
CA THR A 193 -24.78 4.20 0.74
C THR A 193 -24.04 3.37 -0.31
N VAL A 194 -24.74 2.99 -1.38
CA VAL A 194 -24.08 2.32 -2.53
C VAL A 194 -22.95 3.17 -3.08
N GLU A 195 -23.14 4.48 -3.19
CA GLU A 195 -22.11 5.41 -3.66
C GLU A 195 -20.86 5.37 -2.78
N GLU A 196 -21.03 5.52 -1.47
CA GLU A 196 -19.91 5.49 -0.52
C GLU A 196 -19.15 4.16 -0.57
N PHE A 197 -19.86 3.04 -0.69
CA PHE A 197 -19.23 1.73 -0.81
C PHE A 197 -18.39 1.61 -2.09
N ILE A 198 -18.94 2.03 -3.23
CA ILE A 198 -18.24 1.99 -4.53
C ILE A 198 -17.03 2.92 -4.51
N ASP A 199 -17.14 4.10 -3.92
CA ASP A 199 -16.01 5.03 -3.82
C ASP A 199 -14.90 4.46 -2.91
N ARG A 200 -15.23 3.85 -1.75
CA ARG A 200 -14.26 3.16 -0.89
C ARG A 200 -13.55 2.02 -1.61
N LYS A 201 -14.31 1.23 -2.38
CA LYS A 201 -13.79 0.13 -3.22
C LYS A 201 -12.81 0.66 -4.27
N ASN A 202 -13.21 1.71 -4.99
CA ASN A 202 -12.37 2.34 -6.01
C ASN A 202 -11.11 2.98 -5.41
N MET A 203 -11.18 3.60 -4.22
CA MET A 203 -10.01 4.13 -3.51
C MET A 203 -9.01 3.04 -3.13
N LEU A 204 -9.49 1.90 -2.62
CA LEU A 204 -8.65 0.75 -2.33
C LEU A 204 -7.94 0.25 -3.58
N MET A 205 -8.67 0.07 -4.70
CA MET A 205 -8.08 -0.39 -5.95
C MET A 205 -7.03 0.60 -6.51
N LYS A 206 -7.35 1.89 -6.55
CA LYS A 206 -6.41 2.94 -6.98
C LYS A 206 -5.18 3.01 -6.09
N SER A 207 -5.32 2.77 -4.78
CA SER A 207 -4.19 2.70 -3.86
C SER A 207 -3.30 1.50 -4.13
N ILE A 208 -3.87 0.34 -4.46
CA ILE A 208 -3.11 -0.85 -4.83
C ILE A 208 -2.33 -0.62 -6.14
N GLU A 209 -2.98 -0.09 -7.17
CA GLU A 209 -2.35 0.24 -8.45
C GLU A 209 -1.25 1.30 -8.31
N GLY A 210 -1.52 2.35 -7.55
CA GLY A 210 -0.58 3.43 -7.27
C GLY A 210 0.66 2.92 -6.53
N TRP A 211 0.47 2.06 -5.53
CA TRP A 211 1.60 1.48 -4.79
C TRP A 211 2.45 0.58 -5.69
N LEU A 212 1.81 -0.32 -6.45
CA LEU A 212 2.52 -1.26 -7.32
C LEU A 212 3.25 -0.56 -8.46
N SER A 213 2.64 0.43 -9.10
CA SER A 213 3.30 1.20 -10.17
C SER A 213 4.51 2.00 -9.69
N LYS A 214 4.52 2.42 -8.42
CA LYS A 214 5.64 3.15 -7.81
C LYS A 214 6.80 2.25 -7.40
N HIS A 215 6.53 1.03 -6.94
CA HIS A 215 7.54 0.16 -6.33
C HIS A 215 7.87 -1.07 -7.17
N THR A 216 7.10 -1.35 -8.22
CA THR A 216 7.28 -2.50 -9.11
C THR A 216 7.10 -2.07 -10.57
N SER A 217 7.60 -2.86 -11.50
CA SER A 217 7.31 -2.72 -12.93
C SER A 217 6.02 -3.44 -13.35
N ILE A 218 5.27 -4.00 -12.40
CA ILE A 218 4.12 -4.85 -12.65
C ILE A 218 2.90 -3.96 -12.88
N LYS A 219 2.31 -4.07 -14.07
CA LYS A 219 0.96 -3.57 -14.33
C LYS A 219 -0.02 -4.66 -13.94
N LEU A 220 -0.96 -4.32 -13.07
CA LEU A 220 -2.05 -5.21 -12.77
C LEU A 220 -2.96 -5.31 -13.98
N ASP A 221 -3.15 -6.53 -14.47
CA ASP A 221 -4.28 -6.84 -15.34
C ASP A 221 -5.51 -7.10 -14.46
N LEU A 222 -6.22 -6.02 -14.13
CA LEU A 222 -7.49 -6.11 -13.40
C LEU A 222 -8.65 -6.51 -14.33
N GLU A 223 -8.43 -6.48 -15.66
CA GLU A 223 -9.40 -6.93 -16.65
C GLU A 223 -9.37 -8.46 -16.74
N MET A 224 -9.95 -9.14 -15.76
CA MET A 224 -10.33 -10.53 -15.99
C MET A 224 -11.41 -10.55 -17.08
N ALA A 225 -11.21 -11.40 -18.10
CA ALA A 225 -12.16 -11.64 -19.19
C ALA A 225 -13.60 -11.55 -18.67
N LYS A 226 -14.37 -10.62 -19.26
CA LYS A 226 -15.81 -10.52 -19.03
C LYS A 226 -16.39 -11.92 -19.31
N PRO A 227 -17.20 -12.48 -18.39
CA PRO A 227 -17.95 -13.69 -18.73
C PRO A 227 -18.94 -13.38 -19.85
#